data_AF-A0A4Q3WSN3-F1
#
_entry.id   AF-A0A4Q3WSN3-F1
#
_cell.length_a   1.000
_cell.length_b   1.000
_cell.length_c   1.000
_cell.angle_alpha   90.00
_cell.angle_beta   90.00
_cell.angle_gamma   90.00
#
_symmetry.space_group_name_H-M   'P 1'
#
loop_
_entity.id
_entity.type
_entity.pdbx_description
1 polymer ?
#
loop_
_entity_poly.entity_id
_entity_poly.type
_entity_poly.pdbx_seq_one_letter_code
_entity_poly.pdbx_strand_id
1 'polypeptide(L)'
;MKIKVGLHRILLVMGQMRTAVILLGLCALASMAGTLVVQGLPIQDYVAEYGVVWARVLWYTGLTDVFRAWWFVGILVFLLTSVSVCVMRNGPQIGRALKAPRYLPALQGKGFEIGERELRAAGFRPVGSVNNVNVWQRGALNRVGYFLVHIGVLGVAAAGIVSGFVGWRGTLNLREGETDHVALVWRGADATPQFLPFEVSNDGFEIEFYPSGMPSRYATNLRFKGQGGSRSDVVEVNKPVRVGAYAFYQASFGDGGSGVAGQGLDLSSGALVPFEGRVYGKANLPDGARIEILDFRPFTVETMKGERPTDVGPSVDYVVQPPDAEAMQLRAYLSRPDMVGVADGQQV
;
A
#
# COMPACT_ATOMS: atom_id res chain seq x y z
N MET A 1 -12.07 -40.63 -26.79
CA MET A 1 -10.62 -40.92 -26.67
C MET A 1 -9.74 -39.66 -26.77
N LYS A 2 -9.93 -38.76 -27.77
CA LYS A 2 -9.11 -37.54 -27.96
C LYS A 2 -9.12 -36.54 -26.76
N ILE A 3 -10.25 -36.39 -26.08
CA ILE A 3 -10.39 -35.47 -24.91
C ILE A 3 -9.51 -35.92 -23.72
N LYS A 4 -9.47 -37.23 -23.42
CA LYS A 4 -8.64 -37.79 -22.34
C LYS A 4 -7.14 -37.63 -22.62
N VAL A 5 -6.73 -37.73 -23.89
CA VAL A 5 -5.33 -37.53 -24.31
C VAL A 5 -4.90 -36.07 -24.19
N GLY A 6 -5.79 -35.12 -24.50
CA GLY A 6 -5.54 -33.69 -24.33
C GLY A 6 -5.39 -33.28 -22.86
N LEU A 7 -6.30 -33.74 -22.00
CA LEU A 7 -6.26 -33.44 -20.56
C LEU A 7 -4.98 -33.99 -19.90
N HIS A 8 -4.55 -35.20 -20.29
CA HIS A 8 -3.32 -35.78 -19.79
C HIS A 8 -2.08 -34.95 -20.17
N ARG A 9 -2.00 -34.46 -21.42
CA ARG A 9 -0.90 -33.57 -21.86
C ARG A 9 -0.89 -32.24 -21.10
N ILE A 10 -2.07 -31.65 -20.84
CA ILE A 10 -2.18 -30.40 -20.07
C ILE A 10 -1.67 -30.60 -18.65
N LEU A 11 -2.09 -31.68 -17.97
CA LEU A 11 -1.62 -32.01 -16.62
C LEU A 11 -0.10 -32.27 -16.58
N LEU A 12 0.46 -32.86 -17.65
CA LEU A 12 1.90 -33.07 -17.75
C LEU A 12 2.67 -31.76 -17.85
N VAL A 13 2.19 -30.79 -18.65
CA VAL A 13 2.81 -29.45 -18.78
C VAL A 13 2.63 -28.64 -17.49
N MET A 14 1.43 -28.64 -16.90
CA MET A 14 1.16 -27.96 -15.62
C MET A 14 2.00 -28.52 -14.47
N GLY A 15 2.36 -29.81 -14.50
CA GLY A 15 3.21 -30.45 -13.50
C GLY A 15 4.73 -30.27 -13.68
N GLN A 16 5.19 -29.49 -14.68
CA GLN A 16 6.62 -29.22 -14.87
C GLN A 16 7.09 -28.04 -14.01
N MET A 17 8.27 -28.17 -13.39
CA MET A 17 8.89 -27.08 -12.63
C MET A 17 9.10 -25.81 -13.48
N ARG A 18 9.43 -25.97 -14.77
CA ARG A 18 9.61 -24.85 -15.70
C ARG A 18 8.36 -23.97 -15.81
N THR A 19 7.17 -24.58 -15.88
CA THR A 19 5.90 -23.87 -15.95
C THR A 19 5.68 -23.00 -14.71
N ALA A 20 5.88 -23.57 -13.52
CA ALA A 20 5.72 -22.85 -12.26
C ALA A 20 6.71 -21.67 -12.14
N VAL A 21 7.98 -21.86 -12.52
CA VAL A 21 8.99 -20.79 -12.50
C VAL A 21 8.65 -19.66 -13.47
N ILE A 22 8.16 -19.98 -14.67
CA ILE A 22 7.71 -18.96 -15.63
C ILE A 22 6.52 -18.19 -15.07
N LEU A 23 5.51 -18.87 -14.51
CA LEU A 23 4.33 -18.24 -13.91
C LEU A 23 4.71 -17.33 -12.74
N LEU A 24 5.66 -17.75 -11.89
CA LEU A 24 6.18 -16.92 -10.81
C LEU A 24 6.87 -15.66 -11.35
N GLY A 25 7.68 -15.80 -12.40
CA GLY A 25 8.31 -14.65 -13.08
C GLY A 25 7.28 -13.69 -13.68
N LEU A 26 6.20 -14.20 -14.27
CA LEU A 26 5.10 -13.38 -14.78
C LEU A 26 4.37 -12.64 -13.65
N CYS A 27 4.11 -13.28 -12.50
CA CYS A 27 3.57 -12.61 -11.32
C CYS A 27 4.48 -11.47 -10.84
N ALA A 28 5.79 -11.68 -10.83
CA ALA A 28 6.76 -10.67 -10.42
C ALA A 28 6.74 -9.45 -11.37
N LEU A 29 6.80 -9.69 -12.69
CA LEU A 29 6.73 -8.63 -13.70
C LEU A 29 5.41 -7.85 -13.62
N ALA A 30 4.30 -8.56 -13.45
CA ALA A 30 2.99 -7.94 -13.26
C ALA A 30 2.93 -7.05 -12.00
N SER A 31 3.50 -7.54 -10.90
CA SER A 31 3.54 -6.78 -9.64
C SER A 31 4.39 -5.52 -9.78
N MET A 32 5.51 -5.59 -10.52
CA MET A 32 6.34 -4.42 -10.85
C MET A 32 5.62 -3.42 -11.74
N ALA A 33 4.82 -3.87 -12.72
CA ALA A 33 4.02 -2.96 -13.53
C ALA A 33 3.01 -2.18 -12.67
N GLY A 34 2.44 -2.82 -11.64
CA GLY A 34 1.54 -2.17 -10.70
C GLY A 34 2.17 -1.08 -9.83
N THR A 35 3.51 -1.04 -9.70
CA THR A 35 4.18 0.05 -8.95
C THR A 35 4.40 1.30 -9.79
N LEU A 36 4.19 1.25 -11.10
CA LEU A 36 4.34 2.41 -12.00
C LEU A 36 3.15 3.36 -11.96
N VAL A 37 2.00 2.87 -11.50
CA VAL A 37 0.73 3.62 -11.46
C VAL A 37 0.21 3.58 -10.03
N VAL A 38 -0.14 4.73 -9.48
CA VAL A 38 -0.77 4.81 -8.15
C VAL A 38 -2.02 3.95 -8.15
N GLN A 39 -2.18 3.05 -7.19
CA GLN A 39 -3.25 2.05 -7.19
C GLN A 39 -4.50 2.53 -6.43
N GLY A 40 -5.68 2.19 -6.94
CA GLY A 40 -6.96 2.34 -6.22
C GLY A 40 -7.48 3.77 -6.08
N LEU A 41 -7.04 4.71 -6.93
CA LEU A 41 -7.59 6.08 -6.93
C LEU A 41 -8.98 6.12 -7.59
N PRO A 42 -9.79 7.15 -7.28
CA PRO A 42 -10.94 7.52 -8.08
C PRO A 42 -10.58 7.76 -9.56
N ILE A 43 -11.50 7.45 -10.48
CA ILE A 43 -11.25 7.67 -11.92
C ILE A 43 -10.99 9.14 -12.26
N GLN A 44 -11.58 10.07 -11.50
CA GLN A 44 -11.43 11.51 -11.67
C GLN A 44 -9.95 11.92 -11.56
N ASP A 45 -9.26 11.36 -10.56
CA ASP A 45 -7.86 11.67 -10.25
C ASP A 45 -6.93 11.09 -11.34
N TYR A 46 -7.25 9.89 -11.84
CA TYR A 46 -6.53 9.35 -13.00
C TYR A 46 -6.73 10.20 -14.27
N VAL A 47 -7.93 10.74 -14.49
CA VAL A 47 -8.21 11.62 -15.63
C VAL A 47 -7.46 12.94 -15.49
N ALA A 48 -7.37 13.49 -14.29
CA ALA A 48 -6.60 14.70 -14.01
C ALA A 48 -5.11 14.50 -14.28
N GLU A 49 -4.53 13.37 -13.84
CA GLU A 49 -3.10 13.09 -13.96
C GLU A 49 -2.68 12.63 -15.37
N TYR A 50 -3.44 11.71 -15.99
CA TYR A 50 -3.05 11.03 -17.23
C TYR A 50 -3.89 11.44 -18.46
N GLY A 51 -4.95 12.22 -18.26
CA GLY A 51 -5.92 12.54 -19.30
C GLY A 51 -6.92 11.42 -19.58
N VAL A 52 -8.03 11.76 -20.25
CA VAL A 52 -9.20 10.88 -20.46
C VAL A 52 -8.84 9.56 -21.16
N VAL A 53 -7.97 9.60 -22.17
CA VAL A 53 -7.62 8.43 -22.98
C VAL A 53 -6.82 7.42 -22.16
N TRP A 54 -5.74 7.85 -21.51
CA TRP A 54 -4.88 6.95 -20.74
C TRP A 54 -5.53 6.47 -19.45
N ALA A 55 -6.28 7.32 -18.76
CA ALA A 55 -7.08 6.91 -17.60
C ALA A 55 -8.01 5.75 -17.95
N ARG A 56 -8.67 5.82 -19.12
CA ARG A 56 -9.55 4.75 -19.62
C ARG A 56 -8.79 3.47 -19.97
N VAL A 57 -7.61 3.57 -20.58
CA VAL A 57 -6.76 2.41 -20.88
C VAL A 57 -6.32 1.73 -19.59
N LEU A 58 -5.80 2.48 -18.61
CA LEU A 58 -5.38 1.97 -17.31
C LEU A 58 -6.56 1.28 -16.59
N TRP A 59 -7.74 1.89 -16.65
CA TRP A 59 -8.95 1.37 -16.04
C TRP A 59 -9.37 0.01 -16.64
N TYR A 60 -9.56 -0.06 -17.96
CA TYR A 60 -10.06 -1.28 -18.61
C TYR A 60 -9.04 -2.42 -18.62
N THR A 61 -7.74 -2.11 -18.65
CA THR A 61 -6.69 -3.12 -18.49
C THR A 61 -6.56 -3.62 -17.07
N GLY A 62 -7.16 -2.94 -16.08
CA GLY A 62 -7.03 -3.27 -14.66
C GLY A 62 -5.68 -2.89 -14.06
N LEU A 63 -4.92 -1.99 -14.71
CA LEU A 63 -3.65 -1.49 -14.19
C LEU A 63 -3.80 -0.54 -12.99
N THR A 64 -5.01 -0.06 -12.74
CA THR A 64 -5.36 0.76 -11.56
C THR A 64 -5.61 -0.08 -10.29
N ASP A 65 -5.89 -1.38 -10.43
CA ASP A 65 -6.03 -2.35 -9.33
C ASP A 65 -5.49 -3.72 -9.79
N VAL A 66 -4.17 -3.80 -9.98
CA VAL A 66 -3.49 -4.96 -10.59
C VAL A 66 -3.78 -6.26 -9.85
N PHE A 67 -3.85 -6.23 -8.51
CA PHE A 67 -4.01 -7.43 -7.70
C PHE A 67 -5.41 -8.05 -7.78
N ARG A 68 -6.41 -7.28 -8.25
CA ARG A 68 -7.76 -7.77 -8.55
C ARG A 68 -8.03 -7.96 -10.04
N ALA A 69 -7.10 -7.55 -10.90
CA ALA A 69 -7.27 -7.67 -12.34
C ALA A 69 -7.39 -9.14 -12.76
N TRP A 70 -8.35 -9.43 -13.64
CA TRP A 70 -8.69 -10.80 -14.06
C TRP A 70 -7.48 -11.56 -14.63
N TRP A 71 -6.59 -10.86 -15.33
CA TRP A 71 -5.39 -11.45 -15.93
C TRP A 71 -4.35 -11.82 -14.86
N PHE A 72 -4.18 -10.99 -13.82
CA PHE A 72 -3.24 -11.26 -12.72
C PHE A 72 -3.75 -12.41 -11.86
N VAL A 73 -5.03 -12.37 -11.49
CA VAL A 73 -5.70 -13.46 -10.77
C VAL A 73 -5.64 -14.74 -11.59
N GLY A 74 -5.82 -14.66 -12.91
CA GLY A 74 -5.62 -15.77 -13.83
C GLY A 74 -4.23 -16.39 -13.69
N ILE A 75 -3.16 -15.60 -13.82
CA ILE A 75 -1.78 -16.08 -13.66
C ILE A 75 -1.59 -16.73 -12.28
N LEU A 76 -2.11 -16.12 -11.22
CA LEU A 76 -1.98 -16.61 -9.84
C LEU A 76 -2.72 -17.94 -9.61
N VAL A 77 -3.93 -18.10 -10.16
CA VAL A 77 -4.70 -19.36 -10.12
C VAL A 77 -3.99 -20.45 -10.92
N PHE A 78 -3.42 -20.11 -12.08
CA PHE A 78 -2.60 -21.04 -12.85
C PHE A 78 -1.34 -21.47 -12.10
N LEU A 79 -0.68 -20.54 -11.40
CA LEU A 79 0.47 -20.84 -10.54
C LEU A 79 0.06 -21.81 -9.42
N LEU A 80 -1.03 -21.52 -8.70
CA LEU A 80 -1.56 -22.40 -7.65
C LEU A 80 -1.87 -23.80 -8.19
N THR A 81 -2.49 -23.90 -9.36
CA THR A 81 -2.81 -25.18 -10.01
C THR A 81 -1.53 -25.93 -10.39
N SER A 82 -0.56 -25.25 -11.01
CA SER A 82 0.72 -25.85 -11.41
C SER A 82 1.51 -26.36 -10.21
N VAL A 83 1.64 -25.56 -9.15
CA VAL A 83 2.32 -25.93 -7.90
C VAL A 83 1.60 -27.10 -7.24
N SER A 84 0.27 -27.09 -7.19
CA SER A 84 -0.53 -28.20 -6.64
C SER A 84 -0.30 -29.50 -7.40
N VAL A 85 -0.37 -29.48 -8.73
CA VAL A 85 -0.10 -30.68 -9.57
C VAL A 85 1.34 -31.17 -9.38
N CYS A 86 2.32 -30.25 -9.28
CA CYS A 86 3.72 -30.60 -9.00
C CYS A 86 3.87 -31.34 -7.66
N VAL A 87 3.22 -30.84 -6.60
CA VAL A 87 3.21 -31.47 -5.27
C VAL A 87 2.51 -32.82 -5.28
N MET A 88 1.35 -32.93 -5.93
CA MET A 88 0.60 -34.18 -6.01
C MET A 88 1.40 -35.28 -6.73
N ARG A 89 2.13 -34.90 -7.79
CA ARG A 89 2.90 -35.85 -8.60
C ARG A 89 4.23 -36.27 -7.95
N ASN A 90 4.99 -35.31 -7.43
CA ASN A 90 6.35 -35.56 -6.92
C ASN A 90 6.38 -35.80 -5.40
N GLY A 91 5.41 -35.27 -4.67
CA GLY A 91 5.29 -35.40 -3.22
C GLY A 91 5.33 -36.84 -2.72
N PRO A 92 4.58 -37.81 -3.30
CA PRO A 92 4.63 -39.20 -2.84
C PRO A 92 6.03 -39.83 -2.95
N GLN A 93 6.78 -39.51 -4.01
CA GLN A 93 8.14 -40.01 -4.19
C GLN A 93 9.10 -39.40 -3.16
N ILE A 94 9.00 -38.09 -2.92
CA ILE A 94 9.81 -37.38 -1.92
C ILE A 94 9.45 -37.86 -0.51
N GLY A 95 8.16 -38.12 -0.24
CA GLY A 95 7.67 -38.69 1.02
C GLY A 95 8.19 -40.10 1.28
N ARG A 96 8.26 -40.95 0.23
CA ARG A 96 8.93 -42.26 0.34
C ARG A 96 10.42 -42.10 0.56
N ALA A 97 11.09 -41.18 -0.13
CA ALA A 97 12.51 -40.89 0.04
C ALA A 97 12.86 -40.27 1.41
N LEU A 98 11.90 -39.67 2.11
CA LEU A 98 12.03 -39.25 3.51
C LEU A 98 12.07 -40.44 4.46
N LYS A 99 11.29 -41.49 4.17
CA LYS A 99 11.17 -42.70 4.99
C LYS A 99 12.22 -43.76 4.64
N ALA A 100 12.67 -43.80 3.40
CA ALA A 100 13.62 -44.78 2.90
C ALA A 100 15.08 -44.28 3.06
N PRO A 101 16.02 -45.15 3.46
CA PRO A 101 17.45 -44.93 3.26
C PRO A 101 17.69 -44.58 1.78
N ARG A 102 18.64 -43.69 1.49
CA ARG A 102 19.12 -43.47 0.10
C ARG A 102 19.39 -44.85 -0.51
N TYR A 103 18.93 -45.12 -1.74
CA TYR A 103 19.38 -46.31 -2.47
C TYR A 103 20.90 -46.32 -2.40
N LEU A 104 21.44 -47.29 -1.67
CA LEU A 104 22.87 -47.50 -1.62
C LEU A 104 23.17 -48.24 -2.91
N PRO A 105 23.79 -47.61 -3.93
CA PRO A 105 24.44 -48.43 -4.94
C PRO A 105 25.39 -49.39 -4.23
N ALA A 106 25.69 -50.54 -4.82
CA ALA A 106 26.74 -51.41 -4.30
C ALA A 106 27.96 -50.53 -4.00
N LEU A 107 28.28 -50.38 -2.71
CA LEU A 107 29.30 -49.45 -2.26
C LEU A 107 30.64 -49.99 -2.79
N GLN A 108 31.12 -49.42 -3.89
CA GLN A 108 32.44 -49.68 -4.41
C GLN A 108 33.40 -48.66 -3.80
N GLY A 109 34.11 -49.07 -2.75
CA GLY A 109 35.08 -48.24 -2.05
C GLY A 109 35.69 -48.98 -0.85
N LYS A 110 36.84 -48.50 -0.38
CA LYS A 110 37.41 -48.97 0.89
C LYS A 110 36.55 -48.44 2.04
N GLY A 111 36.07 -49.32 2.91
CA GLY A 111 35.47 -48.92 4.18
C GLY A 111 36.51 -48.20 5.02
N PHE A 112 36.11 -47.10 5.66
CA PHE A 112 36.94 -46.43 6.66
C PHE A 112 36.45 -46.84 8.04
N GLU A 113 37.36 -47.23 8.92
CA GLU A 113 37.06 -47.42 10.34
C GLU A 113 36.99 -46.04 11.00
N ILE A 114 35.78 -45.50 11.10
CA ILE A 114 35.49 -44.23 11.79
C ILE A 114 34.65 -44.55 13.02
N GLY A 115 34.98 -43.96 14.17
CA GLY A 115 34.26 -44.20 15.42
C GLY A 115 32.83 -43.65 15.36
N GLU A 116 31.86 -44.38 15.90
CA GLU A 116 30.45 -43.93 15.92
C GLU A 116 30.28 -42.55 16.60
N ARG A 117 31.10 -42.28 17.61
CA ARG A 117 31.09 -41.01 18.35
C ARG A 117 31.44 -39.83 17.44
N GLU A 118 32.41 -40.01 16.55
CA GLU A 118 32.85 -38.99 15.58
C GLU A 118 31.76 -38.73 14.54
N LEU A 119 31.11 -39.80 14.05
CA LEU A 119 30.00 -39.70 13.11
C LEU A 119 28.78 -38.99 13.72
N ARG A 120 28.43 -39.31 14.96
CA ARG A 120 27.34 -38.63 15.68
C ARG A 120 27.69 -37.17 15.98
N ALA A 121 28.92 -36.88 16.40
CA ALA A 121 29.39 -35.51 16.62
C ALA A 121 29.38 -34.69 15.32
N ALA A 122 29.68 -35.32 14.18
CA ALA A 122 29.56 -34.73 12.86
C ALA A 122 28.12 -34.67 12.32
N GLY A 123 27.11 -35.08 13.09
CA GLY A 123 25.69 -34.97 12.74
C GLY A 123 25.15 -36.06 11.82
N PHE A 124 25.86 -37.18 11.67
CA PHE A 124 25.37 -38.35 10.96
C PHE A 124 24.49 -39.21 11.86
N ARG A 125 23.45 -39.82 11.27
CA ARG A 125 22.53 -40.75 11.93
C ARG A 125 22.65 -42.13 11.28
N PRO A 126 22.63 -43.22 12.06
CA PRO A 126 22.68 -44.58 11.52
C PRO A 126 21.38 -44.88 10.78
N VAL A 127 21.48 -45.61 9.68
CA VAL A 127 20.35 -45.87 8.76
C VAL A 127 20.11 -47.36 8.54
N GLY A 128 21.13 -48.18 8.73
CA GLY A 128 21.10 -49.63 8.55
C GLY A 128 22.50 -50.17 8.32
N SER A 129 22.58 -51.44 7.92
CA SER A 129 23.83 -52.10 7.54
C SER A 129 23.64 -52.85 6.22
N VAL A 130 24.64 -52.78 5.33
CA VAL A 130 24.65 -53.51 4.04
C VAL A 130 26.00 -54.23 3.93
N ASN A 131 25.98 -55.55 3.71
CA ASN A 131 27.20 -56.37 3.61
C ASN A 131 28.19 -56.15 4.77
N ASN A 132 27.68 -56.14 6.02
CA ASN A 132 28.44 -55.84 7.25
C ASN A 132 29.06 -54.42 7.34
N VAL A 133 28.64 -53.49 6.49
CA VAL A 133 29.04 -52.08 6.56
C VAL A 133 27.90 -51.24 7.12
N ASN A 134 28.13 -50.57 8.25
CA ASN A 134 27.17 -49.63 8.83
C ASN A 134 27.03 -48.38 7.95
N VAL A 135 25.79 -48.03 7.62
CA VAL A 135 25.46 -46.91 6.75
C VAL A 135 24.96 -45.75 7.60
N TRP A 136 25.53 -44.58 7.35
CA TRP A 136 25.24 -43.35 8.05
C TRP A 136 24.79 -42.27 7.08
N GLN A 137 23.78 -41.48 7.45
CA GLN A 137 23.30 -40.35 6.65
C GLN A 137 23.23 -39.07 7.48
N ARG A 138 23.51 -37.94 6.84
CA ARG A 138 23.30 -36.59 7.38
C ARG A 138 22.38 -35.81 6.43
N GLY A 139 21.59 -34.89 6.96
CA GLY A 139 20.77 -33.98 6.14
C GLY A 139 19.38 -34.50 5.74
N ALA A 140 18.81 -35.45 6.50
CA ALA A 140 17.47 -35.96 6.22
C ALA A 140 16.37 -34.88 6.22
N LEU A 141 16.56 -33.80 6.99
CA LEU A 141 15.65 -32.65 7.12
C LEU A 141 15.55 -31.81 5.83
N ASN A 142 16.59 -31.81 4.98
CA ASN A 142 16.61 -31.02 3.74
C ASN A 142 15.48 -31.42 2.78
N ARG A 143 14.97 -32.65 2.91
CA ARG A 143 13.86 -33.18 2.11
C ARG A 143 12.49 -32.62 2.53
N VAL A 144 12.36 -32.09 3.75
CA VAL A 144 11.13 -31.43 4.23
C VAL A 144 10.97 -30.04 3.59
N GLY A 145 12.09 -29.41 3.21
CA GLY A 145 12.09 -28.09 2.57
C GLY A 145 11.23 -28.03 1.30
N TYR A 146 11.17 -29.13 0.53
CA TYR A 146 10.26 -29.24 -0.61
C TYR A 146 8.82 -28.92 -0.22
N PHE A 147 8.27 -29.61 0.79
CA PHE A 147 6.89 -29.43 1.21
C PHE A 147 6.65 -28.06 1.83
N LEU A 148 7.58 -27.57 2.66
CA LEU A 148 7.44 -26.27 3.31
C LEU A 148 7.37 -25.12 2.29
N VAL A 149 8.25 -25.13 1.29
CA VAL A 149 8.25 -24.09 0.25
C VAL A 149 6.96 -24.13 -0.56
N HIS A 150 6.50 -25.31 -0.98
CA HIS A 150 5.30 -25.40 -1.81
C HIS A 150 4.03 -25.08 -1.03
N ILE A 151 3.88 -25.60 0.20
CA ILE A 151 2.76 -25.25 1.08
C ILE A 151 2.77 -23.75 1.40
N GLY A 152 3.96 -23.17 1.63
CA GLY A 152 4.12 -21.73 1.84
C GLY A 152 3.66 -20.91 0.66
N VAL A 153 4.12 -21.23 -0.56
CA VAL A 153 3.70 -20.54 -1.79
C VAL A 153 2.20 -20.70 -2.02
N LEU A 154 1.65 -21.91 -1.88
CA LEU A 154 0.21 -22.16 -2.01
C LEU A 154 -0.58 -21.35 -0.98
N GLY A 155 -0.13 -21.31 0.27
CA GLY A 155 -0.76 -20.59 1.37
C GLY A 155 -0.75 -19.08 1.16
N VAL A 156 0.40 -18.49 0.83
CA VAL A 156 0.53 -17.04 0.58
C VAL A 156 -0.28 -16.62 -0.65
N ALA A 157 -0.21 -17.36 -1.75
CA ALA A 157 -0.97 -17.03 -2.95
C ALA A 157 -2.49 -17.18 -2.73
N ALA A 158 -2.94 -18.23 -2.05
CA ALA A 158 -4.35 -18.40 -1.72
C ALA A 158 -4.85 -17.31 -0.77
N ALA A 159 -4.08 -16.98 0.27
CA ALA A 159 -4.39 -15.88 1.18
C ALA A 159 -4.45 -14.53 0.43
N GLY A 160 -3.52 -14.31 -0.51
CA GLY A 160 -3.52 -13.16 -1.40
C GLY A 160 -4.83 -13.03 -2.17
N ILE A 161 -5.27 -14.10 -2.85
CA ILE A 161 -6.55 -14.13 -3.58
C ILE A 161 -7.71 -13.81 -2.62
N VAL A 162 -7.84 -14.55 -1.52
CA VAL A 162 -8.93 -14.38 -0.56
C VAL A 162 -8.96 -12.94 -0.02
N SER A 163 -7.80 -12.41 0.39
CA SER A 163 -7.70 -11.04 0.92
C SER A 163 -8.02 -9.98 -0.12
N GLY A 164 -7.67 -10.20 -1.39
CA GLY A 164 -7.99 -9.30 -2.49
C GLY A 164 -9.49 -9.21 -2.75
N PHE A 165 -10.22 -10.32 -2.68
CA PHE A 165 -11.67 -10.34 -2.97
C PHE A 165 -12.55 -10.05 -1.75
N VAL A 166 -12.15 -10.48 -0.56
CA VAL A 166 -12.92 -10.31 0.68
C VAL A 166 -12.57 -9.00 1.38
N GLY A 167 -11.30 -8.59 1.31
CA GLY A 167 -10.82 -7.36 1.92
C GLY A 167 -11.25 -6.12 1.13
N TRP A 168 -11.47 -5.04 1.86
CA TRP A 168 -11.75 -3.73 1.31
C TRP A 168 -10.81 -2.69 1.92
N ARG A 169 -10.66 -1.58 1.22
CA ARG A 169 -9.98 -0.39 1.69
C ARG A 169 -10.89 0.79 1.41
N GLY A 170 -10.97 1.70 2.36
CA GLY A 170 -11.79 2.90 2.25
C GLY A 170 -11.14 4.06 2.98
N THR A 171 -11.66 5.24 2.75
CA THR A 171 -11.21 6.49 3.35
C THR A 171 -12.24 6.97 4.34
N LEU A 172 -11.77 7.45 5.50
CA LEU A 172 -12.58 8.10 6.51
C LEU A 172 -11.96 9.47 6.74
N ASN A 173 -12.65 10.53 6.34
CA ASN A 173 -12.17 11.91 6.50
C ASN A 173 -12.81 12.46 7.78
N LEU A 174 -12.01 12.66 8.83
CA LEU A 174 -12.47 13.16 10.11
C LEU A 174 -11.75 14.47 10.43
N ARG A 175 -12.49 15.57 10.55
CA ARG A 175 -11.98 16.82 11.11
C ARG A 175 -11.75 16.64 12.61
N GLU A 176 -10.90 17.47 13.20
CA GLU A 176 -10.75 17.47 14.66
C GLU A 176 -12.10 17.75 15.35
N GLY A 177 -12.41 16.96 16.36
CA GLY A 177 -13.70 16.95 17.07
C GLY A 177 -14.82 16.20 16.34
N GLU A 178 -14.62 15.76 15.10
CA GLU A 178 -15.62 15.04 14.32
C GLU A 178 -15.67 13.56 14.70
N THR A 179 -16.86 12.97 14.60
CA THR A 179 -17.11 11.55 14.81
C THR A 179 -17.90 10.99 13.64
N ASP A 180 -17.44 9.87 13.10
CA ASP A 180 -18.14 9.15 12.03
C ASP A 180 -17.97 7.64 12.23
N HIS A 181 -18.81 6.85 11.56
CA HIS A 181 -18.74 5.40 11.51
C HIS A 181 -18.88 4.88 10.07
N VAL A 182 -18.80 5.75 9.06
CA VAL A 182 -18.97 5.38 7.66
C VAL A 182 -17.69 5.63 6.87
N ALA A 183 -17.00 4.56 6.49
CA ALA A 183 -15.87 4.65 5.57
C ALA A 183 -16.35 4.65 4.11
N LEU A 184 -15.75 5.47 3.25
CA LEU A 184 -16.04 5.47 1.81
C LEU A 184 -15.11 4.52 1.07
N VAL A 185 -15.67 3.48 0.45
CA VAL A 185 -14.93 2.53 -0.38
C VAL A 185 -15.06 2.92 -1.84
N TRP A 186 -13.95 3.35 -2.43
CA TRP A 186 -13.90 3.76 -3.83
C TRP A 186 -13.78 2.55 -4.77
N ARG A 187 -14.65 2.51 -5.77
CA ARG A 187 -14.62 1.56 -6.89
C ARG A 187 -14.78 2.33 -8.19
N GLY A 188 -13.71 3.00 -8.61
CA GLY A 188 -13.70 3.81 -9.82
C GLY A 188 -14.33 5.16 -9.62
N ALA A 189 -15.41 5.45 -10.34
CA ALA A 189 -16.15 6.70 -10.15
C ALA A 189 -17.02 6.67 -8.88
N ASP A 190 -17.41 5.47 -8.45
CA ASP A 190 -18.43 5.31 -7.42
C ASP A 190 -17.78 5.14 -6.03
N ALA A 191 -18.30 5.88 -5.06
CA ALA A 191 -18.04 5.67 -3.65
C ALA A 191 -19.19 4.88 -3.02
N THR A 192 -18.85 3.78 -2.36
CA THR A 192 -19.83 2.98 -1.60
C THR A 192 -19.62 3.19 -0.10
N PRO A 193 -20.67 3.56 0.66
CA PRO A 193 -20.55 3.71 2.10
C PRO A 193 -20.41 2.34 2.76
N GLN A 194 -19.45 2.23 3.66
CA GLN A 194 -19.17 1.03 4.44
C GLN A 194 -19.26 1.36 5.93
N PHE A 195 -20.34 0.89 6.55
CA PHE A 195 -20.60 1.09 7.96
C PHE A 195 -19.64 0.26 8.82
N LEU A 196 -19.03 0.90 9.80
CA LEU A 196 -18.19 0.31 10.82
C LEU A 196 -19.05 -0.09 12.04
N PRO A 197 -18.69 -1.16 12.76
CA PRO A 197 -19.43 -1.60 13.95
C PRO A 197 -19.12 -0.75 15.21
N PHE A 198 -18.45 0.39 15.05
CA PHE A 198 -18.07 1.33 16.10
C PHE A 198 -17.94 2.73 15.50
N GLU A 199 -18.10 3.75 16.35
CA GLU A 199 -17.80 5.14 16.03
C GLU A 199 -16.30 5.40 16.12
N VAL A 200 -15.79 6.25 15.24
CA VAL A 200 -14.41 6.73 15.20
C VAL A 200 -14.45 8.25 15.32
N SER A 201 -13.86 8.78 16.38
CA SER A 201 -13.70 10.22 16.59
C SER A 201 -12.26 10.64 16.39
N ASN A 202 -12.04 11.79 15.75
CA ASN A 202 -10.74 12.44 15.74
C ASN A 202 -10.69 13.43 16.91
N ASP A 203 -10.00 13.05 17.98
CA ASP A 203 -9.87 13.88 19.19
C ASP A 203 -8.77 14.96 19.05
N GLY A 204 -7.95 14.90 18.00
CA GLY A 204 -6.91 15.89 17.72
C GLY A 204 -5.86 15.36 16.76
N PHE A 205 -5.22 16.26 16.02
CA PHE A 205 -4.13 15.96 15.11
C PHE A 205 -2.89 16.79 15.46
N GLU A 206 -1.73 16.14 15.44
CA GLU A 206 -0.46 16.70 15.87
C GLU A 206 0.59 16.51 14.78
N ILE A 207 1.31 17.59 14.48
CA ILE A 207 2.51 17.57 13.65
C ILE A 207 3.70 17.97 14.53
N GLU A 208 4.70 17.10 14.59
CA GLU A 208 6.00 17.46 15.17
C GLU A 208 6.98 17.79 14.05
N PHE A 209 7.89 18.72 14.33
CA PHE A 209 8.91 19.17 13.38
C PHE A 209 10.29 18.93 13.95
N TYR A 210 11.25 18.62 13.07
CA TYR A 210 12.66 18.71 13.40
C TYR A 210 13.06 20.18 13.64
N PRO A 211 14.18 20.44 14.33
CA PRO A 211 14.73 21.80 14.44
C PRO A 211 15.01 22.49 13.10
N SER A 212 15.13 21.72 12.01
CA SER A 212 15.27 22.21 10.63
C SER A 212 13.96 22.70 10.01
N GLY A 213 12.82 22.59 10.69
CA GLY A 213 11.49 22.97 10.19
C GLY A 213 10.81 21.91 9.32
N MET A 214 11.44 20.75 9.09
CA MET A 214 10.80 19.65 8.35
C MET A 214 9.91 18.82 9.28
N PRO A 215 8.69 18.43 8.86
CA PRO A 215 7.83 17.53 9.64
C PRO A 215 8.53 16.20 9.95
N SER A 216 8.49 15.79 11.22
CA SER A 216 9.06 14.53 11.72
C SER A 216 7.99 13.50 12.07
N ARG A 217 6.79 13.94 12.47
CA ARG A 217 5.69 13.07 12.89
C ARG A 217 4.35 13.68 12.49
N TYR A 218 3.45 12.83 12.00
CA TYR A 218 2.03 13.13 11.82
C TYR A 218 1.25 12.11 12.62
N ALA A 219 0.48 12.57 13.61
CA ALA A 219 -0.21 11.73 14.56
C ALA A 219 -1.67 12.19 14.72
N THR A 220 -2.60 11.25 14.64
CA THR A 220 -4.02 11.51 14.90
C THR A 220 -4.45 10.73 16.14
N ASN A 221 -4.98 11.44 17.13
CA ASN A 221 -5.58 10.87 18.32
C ASN A 221 -6.99 10.39 17.97
N LEU A 222 -7.15 9.07 17.82
CA LEU A 222 -8.45 8.47 17.49
C LEU A 222 -9.10 7.85 18.71
N ARG A 223 -10.41 8.05 18.84
CA ARG A 223 -11.24 7.37 19.82
C ARG A 223 -12.22 6.44 19.12
N PHE A 224 -12.19 5.17 19.51
CA PHE A 224 -13.06 4.12 19.01
C PHE A 224 -14.11 3.79 20.06
N LYS A 225 -15.38 3.95 19.74
CA LYS A 225 -16.50 3.69 20.66
C LYS A 225 -17.45 2.67 20.07
N GLY A 226 -17.57 1.52 20.72
CA GLY A 226 -18.47 0.43 20.31
C GLY A 226 -19.14 -0.23 21.50
N GLN A 227 -19.76 -1.40 21.28
CA GLN A 227 -20.48 -2.14 22.33
C GLN A 227 -19.57 -2.57 23.51
N GLY A 228 -18.27 -2.75 23.26
CA GLY A 228 -17.29 -3.16 24.27
C GLY A 228 -16.66 -2.00 25.07
N GLY A 229 -17.13 -0.77 24.88
CA GLY A 229 -16.59 0.44 25.53
C GLY A 229 -15.86 1.38 24.57
N SER A 230 -15.13 2.33 25.15
CA SER A 230 -14.34 3.33 24.44
C SER A 230 -12.85 3.02 24.58
N ARG A 231 -12.09 3.13 23.49
CA ARG A 231 -10.63 2.98 23.45
C ARG A 231 -10.04 4.14 22.66
N SER A 232 -9.02 4.79 23.20
CA SER A 232 -8.26 5.79 22.46
C SER A 232 -6.90 5.21 22.06
N ASP A 233 -6.48 5.49 20.83
CA ASP A 233 -5.14 5.16 20.32
C ASP A 233 -4.65 6.29 19.41
N VAL A 234 -3.33 6.33 19.21
CA VAL A 234 -2.70 7.27 18.29
C VAL A 234 -2.34 6.54 17.00
N VAL A 235 -2.86 7.00 15.87
CA VAL A 235 -2.45 6.54 14.54
C VAL A 235 -1.35 7.44 14.02
N GLU A 236 -0.22 6.87 13.61
CA GLU A 236 0.87 7.62 13.01
C GLU A 236 1.25 7.03 11.64
N VAL A 237 1.98 7.80 10.85
CA VAL A 237 2.60 7.31 9.61
C VAL A 237 3.46 6.09 9.93
N ASN A 238 3.27 5.00 9.16
CA ASN A 238 3.90 3.69 9.37
C ASN A 238 3.58 2.96 10.69
N LYS A 239 2.74 3.52 11.57
CA LYS A 239 2.28 2.86 12.82
C LYS A 239 0.75 2.75 12.82
N PRO A 240 0.18 1.76 12.13
CA PRO A 240 -1.27 1.59 12.09
C PRO A 240 -1.84 1.09 13.42
N VAL A 241 -3.07 1.51 13.73
CA VAL A 241 -3.84 1.00 14.87
C VAL A 241 -4.80 -0.07 14.38
N ARG A 242 -4.92 -1.15 15.16
CA ARG A 242 -5.86 -2.25 14.89
C ARG A 242 -6.98 -2.29 15.91
N VAL A 243 -8.21 -2.34 15.41
CA VAL A 243 -9.45 -2.45 16.19
C VAL A 243 -10.30 -3.55 15.58
N GLY A 244 -10.37 -4.70 16.25
CA GLY A 244 -11.02 -5.89 15.69
C GLY A 244 -10.38 -6.34 14.37
N ALA A 245 -11.19 -6.41 13.30
CA ALA A 245 -10.75 -6.78 11.96
C ALA A 245 -10.24 -5.59 11.12
N TYR A 246 -10.27 -4.37 11.67
CA TYR A 246 -9.95 -3.14 10.94
C TYR A 246 -8.56 -2.63 11.32
N ALA A 247 -7.84 -2.12 10.33
CA ALA A 247 -6.56 -1.45 10.50
C ALA A 247 -6.68 -0.02 9.97
N PHE A 248 -6.39 0.96 10.83
CA PHE A 248 -6.42 2.38 10.52
C PHE A 248 -5.00 2.87 10.27
N TYR A 249 -4.84 3.62 9.18
CA TYR A 249 -3.56 4.16 8.73
C TYR A 249 -3.69 5.67 8.57
N GLN A 250 -2.65 6.42 8.99
CA GLN A 250 -2.53 7.82 8.61
C GLN A 250 -2.18 7.88 7.13
N ALA A 251 -3.15 8.25 6.28
CA ALA A 251 -2.96 8.29 4.83
C ALA A 251 -2.77 9.71 4.29
N SER A 252 -3.50 10.69 4.84
CA SER A 252 -3.44 12.10 4.43
C SER A 252 -3.82 13.01 5.60
N PHE A 253 -3.61 14.31 5.45
CA PHE A 253 -4.07 15.36 6.36
C PHE A 253 -4.40 16.62 5.55
N GLY A 254 -5.15 17.52 6.16
CA GLY A 254 -5.51 18.81 5.59
C GLY A 254 -6.24 19.64 6.64
N ASP A 255 -6.37 20.94 6.38
CA ASP A 255 -6.91 21.90 7.34
C ASP A 255 -8.37 21.62 7.77
N GLY A 256 -9.15 20.92 6.94
CA GLY A 256 -10.51 20.51 7.31
C GLY A 256 -11.54 21.66 7.34
N GLY A 257 -11.18 22.86 6.90
CA GLY A 257 -12.12 23.97 6.69
C GLY A 257 -12.12 25.01 7.80
N SER A 258 -10.94 25.33 8.33
CA SER A 258 -10.69 26.43 9.27
C SER A 258 -11.30 27.74 8.78
N GLY A 259 -11.77 28.54 9.73
CA GLY A 259 -12.23 29.89 9.45
C GLY A 259 -11.05 30.79 9.13
N VAL A 260 -11.17 31.55 8.05
CA VAL A 260 -10.18 32.56 7.64
C VAL A 260 -10.88 33.90 7.61
N ALA A 261 -10.32 34.87 8.32
CA ALA A 261 -10.76 36.26 8.28
C ALA A 261 -9.59 37.13 7.84
N GLY A 262 -9.87 38.15 7.03
CA GLY A 262 -8.86 39.03 6.50
C GLY A 262 -9.45 40.31 5.91
N GLN A 263 -8.60 41.08 5.25
CA GLN A 263 -8.98 42.28 4.52
C GLN A 263 -8.40 42.21 3.11
N GLY A 264 -9.24 42.40 2.09
CA GLY A 264 -8.82 42.53 0.70
C GLY A 264 -8.70 44.00 0.33
N LEU A 265 -7.72 44.35 -0.50
CA LEU A 265 -7.62 45.69 -1.10
C LEU A 265 -8.42 45.72 -2.40
N ASP A 266 -9.50 46.49 -2.43
CA ASP A 266 -10.21 46.79 -3.67
C ASP A 266 -9.34 47.71 -4.54
N LEU A 267 -8.90 47.22 -5.70
CA LEU A 267 -8.00 47.96 -6.59
C LEU A 267 -8.70 49.12 -7.31
N SER A 268 -10.03 49.13 -7.37
CA SER A 268 -10.81 50.19 -8.02
C SER A 268 -11.02 51.40 -7.09
N SER A 269 -11.30 51.13 -5.81
CA SER A 269 -11.59 52.17 -4.81
C SER A 269 -10.41 52.46 -3.87
N GLY A 270 -9.42 51.57 -3.81
CA GLY A 270 -8.32 51.60 -2.84
C GLY A 270 -8.76 51.26 -1.41
N ALA A 271 -10.02 50.87 -1.19
CA ALA A 271 -10.54 50.56 0.14
C ALA A 271 -10.17 49.15 0.59
N LEU A 272 -9.95 48.99 1.90
CA LEU A 272 -9.85 47.66 2.51
C LEU A 272 -11.26 47.14 2.80
N VAL A 273 -11.57 45.97 2.25
CA VAL A 273 -12.85 45.28 2.39
C VAL A 273 -12.65 44.06 3.28
N PRO A 274 -13.41 43.92 4.39
CA PRO A 274 -13.31 42.73 5.23
C PRO A 274 -13.80 41.50 4.48
N PHE A 275 -13.13 40.38 4.72
CA PHE A 275 -13.46 39.09 4.16
C PHE A 275 -13.51 38.05 5.28
N GLU A 276 -14.57 37.25 5.28
CA GLU A 276 -14.67 36.05 6.09
C GLU A 276 -14.97 34.87 5.17
N GLY A 277 -14.22 33.79 5.37
CA GLY A 277 -14.34 32.57 4.60
C GLY A 277 -13.89 31.36 5.38
N ARG A 278 -13.81 30.24 4.68
CA ARG A 278 -13.28 28.98 5.20
C ARG A 278 -12.37 28.36 4.17
N VAL A 279 -11.37 27.61 4.61
CA VAL A 279 -10.57 26.78 3.71
C VAL A 279 -11.48 25.82 2.93
N TYR A 280 -11.19 25.65 1.64
CA TYR A 280 -12.02 25.03 0.60
C TYR A 280 -13.34 25.76 0.27
N GLY A 281 -13.58 26.90 0.92
CA GLY A 281 -14.72 27.77 0.66
C GLY A 281 -14.48 28.67 -0.54
N LYS A 282 -15.57 28.98 -1.27
CA LYS A 282 -15.57 29.90 -2.41
C LYS A 282 -16.47 31.08 -2.10
N ALA A 283 -16.04 32.29 -2.44
CA ALA A 283 -16.82 33.52 -2.28
C ALA A 283 -16.67 34.43 -3.49
N ASN A 284 -17.68 35.27 -3.72
CA ASN A 284 -17.60 36.35 -4.71
C ASN A 284 -17.19 37.64 -3.98
N LEU A 285 -16.27 38.38 -4.60
CA LEU A 285 -15.81 39.68 -4.13
C LEU A 285 -16.66 40.81 -4.75
N PRO A 286 -16.69 42.00 -4.13
CA PRO A 286 -17.52 43.12 -4.60
C PRO A 286 -17.23 43.60 -6.03
N ASP A 287 -16.00 43.41 -6.50
CA ASP A 287 -15.52 43.73 -7.84
C ASP A 287 -15.89 42.66 -8.90
N GLY A 288 -16.63 41.63 -8.50
CA GLY A 288 -17.04 40.52 -9.36
C GLY A 288 -16.01 39.39 -9.45
N ALA A 289 -14.82 39.52 -8.84
CA ALA A 289 -13.85 38.44 -8.78
C ALA A 289 -14.35 37.31 -7.87
N ARG A 290 -13.87 36.09 -8.11
CA ARG A 290 -14.14 34.93 -7.26
C ARG A 290 -12.88 34.56 -6.49
N ILE A 291 -13.01 34.37 -5.18
CA ILE A 291 -11.94 33.86 -4.33
C ILE A 291 -12.25 32.44 -3.87
N GLU A 292 -11.23 31.59 -3.84
CA GLU A 292 -11.27 30.25 -3.26
C GLU A 292 -10.09 30.10 -2.31
N ILE A 293 -10.37 29.82 -1.03
CA ILE A 293 -9.30 29.56 -0.06
C ILE A 293 -8.89 28.10 -0.23
N LEU A 294 -7.62 27.83 -0.50
CA LEU A 294 -7.12 26.49 -0.76
C LEU A 294 -6.62 25.80 0.50
N ASP A 295 -5.83 26.50 1.31
CA ASP A 295 -5.14 25.89 2.43
C ASP A 295 -4.78 26.92 3.50
N PHE A 296 -4.73 26.49 4.75
CA PHE A 296 -4.17 27.26 5.85
C PHE A 296 -3.01 26.48 6.46
N ARG A 297 -1.86 27.15 6.54
CA ARG A 297 -0.65 26.58 7.10
C ARG A 297 -0.32 27.32 8.39
N PRO A 298 -0.29 26.64 9.54
CA PRO A 298 0.11 27.27 10.79
C PRO A 298 1.60 27.65 10.81
N PHE A 299 2.42 26.96 10.00
CA PHE A 299 3.86 27.21 9.84
C PHE A 299 4.23 27.12 8.37
N THR A 300 5.06 28.05 7.89
CA THR A 300 5.40 28.14 6.47
C THR A 300 6.90 28.36 6.33
N VAL A 301 7.60 27.37 5.80
CA VAL A 301 9.04 27.47 5.58
C VAL A 301 9.30 27.97 4.17
N GLU A 302 9.88 29.16 4.07
CA GLU A 302 10.26 29.77 2.80
C GLU A 302 11.79 29.86 2.68
N THR A 303 12.31 29.74 1.45
CA THR A 303 13.73 29.89 1.16
C THR A 303 13.97 31.19 0.38
N MET A 304 14.32 32.25 1.10
CA MET A 304 14.64 33.53 0.49
C MET A 304 16.01 33.47 -0.22
N LYS A 305 16.18 34.30 -1.26
CA LYS A 305 17.39 34.28 -2.11
C LYS A 305 18.67 34.48 -1.30
N GLY A 306 19.49 33.43 -1.20
CA GLY A 306 20.77 33.44 -0.49
C GLY A 306 20.66 33.16 1.01
N GLU A 307 19.47 32.86 1.53
CA GLU A 307 19.22 32.57 2.94
C GLU A 307 18.90 31.08 3.17
N ARG A 308 19.00 30.66 4.44
CA ARG A 308 18.57 29.32 4.83
C ARG A 308 17.03 29.27 4.86
N PRO A 309 16.41 28.09 4.68
CA PRO A 309 14.99 27.92 4.89
C PRO A 309 14.62 28.41 6.30
N THR A 310 13.65 29.31 6.39
CA THR A 310 13.18 29.87 7.67
C THR A 310 11.67 29.82 7.72
N ASP A 311 11.13 29.54 8.90
CA ASP A 311 9.70 29.64 9.15
C ASP A 311 9.31 31.11 9.19
N VAL A 312 8.44 31.52 8.26
CA VAL A 312 7.89 32.88 8.14
C VAL A 312 6.51 33.01 8.79
N GLY A 313 6.07 31.98 9.52
CA GLY A 313 4.83 31.96 10.27
C GLY A 313 3.62 31.47 9.47
N PRO A 314 2.40 31.70 9.97
CA PRO A 314 1.20 31.19 9.34
C PRO A 314 0.93 31.83 7.97
N SER A 315 0.44 31.02 7.02
CA SER A 315 0.06 31.49 5.69
C SER A 315 -1.28 30.93 5.23
N VAL A 316 -1.91 31.60 4.28
CA VAL A 316 -3.11 31.15 3.59
C VAL A 316 -2.85 31.12 2.10
N ASP A 317 -3.09 29.96 1.48
CA ASP A 317 -3.09 29.80 0.02
C ASP A 317 -4.51 30.04 -0.49
N TYR A 318 -4.63 30.83 -1.55
CA TYR A 318 -5.93 31.15 -2.15
C TYR A 318 -5.80 31.38 -3.65
N VAL A 319 -6.89 31.12 -4.37
CA VAL A 319 -7.04 31.46 -5.78
C VAL A 319 -7.94 32.67 -5.89
N VAL A 320 -7.53 33.66 -6.67
CA VAL A 320 -8.39 34.76 -7.11
C VAL A 320 -8.59 34.62 -8.61
N GLN A 321 -9.85 34.60 -9.03
CA GLN A 321 -10.28 34.52 -10.41
C GLN A 321 -11.03 35.82 -10.76
N PRO A 322 -10.37 36.80 -11.39
CA PRO A 322 -11.04 38.00 -11.88
C PRO A 322 -12.07 37.66 -12.97
N PRO A 323 -13.03 38.57 -13.26
CA PRO A 323 -14.03 38.35 -14.32
C PRO A 323 -13.42 38.18 -15.71
N ASP A 324 -12.38 38.96 -16.01
CA ASP A 324 -11.81 39.11 -17.35
C ASP A 324 -10.33 38.67 -17.46
N ALA A 325 -9.82 37.89 -16.49
CA ALA A 325 -8.44 37.42 -16.47
C ALA A 325 -8.34 35.95 -16.03
N GLU A 326 -7.16 35.34 -16.10
CA GLU A 326 -6.95 33.98 -15.59
C GLU A 326 -6.89 33.95 -14.05
N ALA A 327 -7.21 32.79 -13.47
CA ALA A 327 -7.04 32.54 -12.05
C ALA A 327 -5.57 32.67 -11.64
N MET A 328 -5.33 33.36 -10.54
CA MET A 328 -4.02 33.48 -9.91
C MET A 328 -4.04 32.80 -8.55
N GLN A 329 -3.09 31.90 -8.31
CA GLN A 329 -2.88 31.30 -7.00
C GLN A 329 -1.83 32.10 -6.22
N LEU A 330 -2.25 32.60 -5.07
CA LEU A 330 -1.47 33.50 -4.22
C LEU A 330 -1.33 32.90 -2.81
N ARG A 331 -0.27 33.32 -2.13
CA ARG A 331 -0.04 33.05 -0.71
C ARG A 331 0.07 34.37 0.05
N ALA A 332 -0.75 34.51 1.09
CA ALA A 332 -0.65 35.60 2.06
C ALA A 332 -0.05 35.10 3.37
N TYR A 333 0.88 35.86 3.94
CA TYR A 333 1.53 35.52 5.21
C TYR A 333 1.02 36.43 6.33
N LEU A 334 0.56 35.83 7.44
CA LEU A 334 0.00 36.59 8.56
C LEU A 334 1.06 37.42 9.28
N SER A 335 2.27 36.86 9.44
CA SER A 335 3.37 37.53 10.14
C SER A 335 4.24 38.41 9.25
N ARG A 336 4.05 38.32 7.92
CA ARG A 336 4.84 39.01 6.89
C ARG A 336 3.95 39.53 5.76
N PRO A 337 3.07 40.53 6.04
CA PRO A 337 2.16 41.08 5.03
C PRO A 337 2.90 41.81 3.88
N ASP A 338 4.19 42.10 4.06
CA ASP A 338 5.09 42.58 3.01
C ASP A 338 5.40 41.51 1.95
N MET A 339 5.20 40.24 2.29
CA MET A 339 5.39 39.11 1.40
C MET A 339 4.03 38.71 0.81
N VAL A 340 3.92 38.70 -0.52
CA VAL A 340 2.86 38.00 -1.23
C VAL A 340 3.55 37.09 -2.23
N GLY A 341 3.39 35.79 -2.05
CA GLY A 341 4.01 34.78 -2.92
C GLY A 341 3.04 34.35 -4.02
N VAL A 342 3.55 34.03 -5.21
CA VAL A 342 2.84 33.13 -6.13
C VAL A 342 2.96 31.74 -5.51
N ALA A 343 1.83 31.09 -5.21
CA ALA A 343 1.83 29.80 -4.50
C ALA A 343 2.32 28.64 -5.39
N ASP A 344 2.37 28.87 -6.71
CA ASP A 344 2.99 27.99 -7.68
C ASP A 344 4.50 28.26 -7.60
N GLY A 345 5.32 27.24 -7.35
CA GLY A 345 6.75 27.33 -7.00
C GLY A 345 7.68 28.00 -8.03
N GLN A 346 7.17 28.81 -8.94
CA GLN A 346 7.90 29.79 -9.71
C GLN A 346 8.21 31.00 -8.83
N GLN A 347 9.47 31.04 -8.38
CA GLN A 347 10.09 32.24 -7.84
C GLN A 347 9.83 33.43 -8.79
N VAL A 348 9.31 34.53 -8.24
CA VAL A 348 9.47 35.86 -8.85
C VAL A 348 10.77 36.47 -8.35
#